data_AF-A0A7W7SXT1-F1
#
_entry.id   AF-A0A7W7SXT1-F1
#
_cell.length_a   1.000
_cell.length_b   1.000
_cell.length_c   1.000
_cell.angle_alpha   90.00
_cell.angle_beta   90.00
_cell.angle_gamma   90.00
#
_symmetry.space_group_name_H-M   'P 1'
#
loop_
_entity.id
_entity.type
_entity.pdbx_description
1 polymer ?
#
loop_
_entity_poly.entity_id
_entity_poly.type
_entity_poly.pdbx_seq_one_letter_code
_entity_poly.pdbx_strand_id
1 'polypeptide(L)'
;MAGFGVGPGELQNVAKQYQDHGADIIQMKSGVTPAVGAGQVGRKFRGVETKYRSYFDRLGASMETFGTEANNVAQRLNDVAKSYESNESATSGQFQG
;
A
#
# COMPACT_ATOMS: atom_id res chain seq x y z
N MET A 1 -0.51 1.14 34.00
CA MET A 1 -0.29 0.57 32.64
C MET A 1 0.10 1.70 31.72
N ALA A 2 1.37 1.82 31.35
CA ALA A 2 1.78 2.73 30.29
C ALA A 2 1.44 2.05 28.96
N GLY A 3 0.17 2.10 28.57
CA GLY A 3 -0.26 1.66 27.24
C GLY A 3 0.45 2.52 26.20
N PHE A 4 0.84 1.93 25.07
CA PHE A 4 1.59 2.56 23.97
C PHE A 4 0.83 3.72 23.26
N GLY A 5 -0.18 4.31 23.89
CA GLY A 5 -1.02 5.39 23.36
C GLY A 5 -1.95 4.98 22.21
N VAL A 6 -1.82 3.75 21.69
CA VAL A 6 -2.57 3.20 20.57
C VAL A 6 -2.83 1.71 20.85
N GLY A 7 -4.08 1.28 20.71
CA GLY A 7 -4.50 -0.10 20.95
C GLY A 7 -4.23 -1.03 19.75
N PRO A 8 -4.11 -2.36 19.97
CA PRO A 8 -3.95 -3.34 18.87
C PRO A 8 -5.04 -3.23 17.79
N GLY A 9 -6.29 -3.02 18.19
CA GLY A 9 -7.41 -2.85 17.26
C GLY A 9 -7.30 -1.59 16.39
N GLU A 10 -6.73 -0.50 16.91
CA GLU A 10 -6.50 0.73 16.13
C GLU A 10 -5.39 0.50 15.09
N LEU A 11 -4.32 -0.20 15.47
CA LEU A 11 -3.24 -0.58 14.55
C LEU A 11 -3.75 -1.50 13.44
N GLN A 12 -4.60 -2.47 13.76
CA GLN A 12 -5.23 -3.37 12.77
C GLN A 12 -6.15 -2.61 11.82
N ASN A 13 -6.92 -1.63 12.31
CA ASN A 13 -7.76 -0.78 11.46
C ASN A 13 -6.94 0.05 10.49
N VAL A 14 -5.84 0.66 10.95
CA VAL A 14 -4.92 1.42 10.08
C VAL A 14 -4.22 0.49 9.10
N ALA A 15 -3.80 -0.70 9.53
CA ALA A 15 -3.21 -1.71 8.65
C ALA A 15 -4.15 -2.07 7.49
N LYS A 16 -5.45 -2.27 7.79
CA LYS A 16 -6.46 -2.53 6.76
C LYS A 16 -6.57 -1.37 5.76
N GLN A 17 -6.59 -0.13 6.24
CA GLN A 17 -6.62 1.05 5.34
C GLN A 17 -5.41 1.08 4.40
N TYR A 18 -4.20 0.80 4.92
CA TYR A 18 -2.99 0.71 4.09
C TYR A 18 -3.07 -0.41 3.05
N GLN A 19 -3.66 -1.57 3.38
CA GLN A 19 -3.89 -2.66 2.43
C GLN A 19 -4.88 -2.26 1.34
N ASP A 20 -6.03 -1.71 1.72
CA ASP A 20 -7.08 -1.29 0.79
C ASP A 20 -6.54 -0.22 -0.18
N HIS A 21 -5.89 0.82 0.34
CA HIS A 21 -5.28 1.86 -0.47
C HIS A 21 -4.11 1.35 -1.35
N GLY A 22 -3.29 0.43 -0.82
CA GLY A 22 -2.20 -0.19 -1.58
C GLY A 22 -2.73 -0.98 -2.79
N ALA A 23 -3.80 -1.74 -2.58
CA ALA A 23 -4.48 -2.48 -3.63
C ALA A 23 -5.13 -1.57 -4.67
N ASP A 24 -5.84 -0.52 -4.24
CA ASP A 24 -6.45 0.47 -5.14
C ASP A 24 -5.42 1.13 -6.05
N ILE A 25 -4.25 1.50 -5.50
CA ILE A 25 -3.17 2.13 -6.27
C ILE A 25 -2.60 1.17 -7.31
N ILE A 26 -2.41 -0.10 -6.97
CA ILE A 26 -1.97 -1.11 -7.93
C ILE A 26 -3.03 -1.30 -9.03
N GLN A 27 -4.32 -1.34 -8.68
CA GLN A 27 -5.39 -1.48 -9.67
C GLN A 27 -5.47 -0.29 -10.63
N MET A 28 -5.29 0.94 -10.12
CA MET A 28 -5.29 2.16 -10.94
C MET A 28 -4.20 2.17 -12.02
N LYS A 29 -3.09 1.44 -11.84
CA LYS A 29 -2.01 1.29 -12.84
C LYS A 29 -2.54 0.97 -14.23
N SER A 30 -3.51 0.05 -14.31
CA SER A 30 -4.08 -0.40 -15.58
C SER A 30 -4.87 0.71 -16.31
N GLY A 31 -5.46 1.65 -15.56
CA GLY A 31 -6.23 2.77 -16.12
C GLY A 31 -5.36 3.96 -16.52
N VAL A 32 -4.22 4.18 -15.86
CA VAL A 32 -3.35 5.35 -16.10
C VAL A 32 -2.14 5.04 -16.98
N THR A 33 -2.00 3.81 -17.46
CA THR A 33 -1.02 3.42 -18.49
C THR A 33 -1.72 3.26 -19.84
N PRO A 34 -2.21 4.38 -20.45
CA PRO A 34 -2.87 4.29 -21.74
C PRO A 34 -1.90 3.75 -22.79
N ALA A 35 -2.45 3.04 -23.78
CA ALA A 35 -1.68 2.58 -24.93
C ALA A 35 -1.29 3.76 -25.84
N VAL A 36 -0.33 4.58 -25.40
CA VAL A 36 0.23 5.66 -26.20
C VAL A 36 0.95 5.04 -27.39
N GLY A 37 0.48 5.35 -28.60
CA GLY A 37 0.92 4.72 -29.84
C GLY A 37 -0.13 3.82 -30.51
N ALA A 38 -1.23 3.48 -29.83
CA ALA A 38 -2.34 2.73 -30.42
C ALA A 38 -3.43 3.65 -31.01
N GLY A 39 -4.13 3.16 -32.03
CA GLY A 39 -5.35 3.80 -32.56
C GLY A 39 -5.13 5.18 -33.17
N GLN A 40 -6.17 6.03 -33.15
CA GLN A 40 -6.12 7.38 -33.71
C GLN A 40 -5.21 8.32 -32.90
N VAL A 41 -5.14 8.13 -31.57
CA VAL A 41 -4.27 8.88 -30.67
C VAL A 41 -2.80 8.62 -31.03
N GLY A 42 -2.38 7.35 -31.15
CA GLY A 42 -1.01 7.01 -31.56
C GLY A 42 -0.60 7.65 -32.89
N ARG A 43 -1.51 7.72 -33.87
CA ARG A 43 -1.21 8.36 -35.17
C ARG A 43 -1.00 9.87 -35.06
N LYS A 44 -1.68 10.55 -34.13
CA LYS A 44 -1.56 11.99 -33.88
C LYS A 44 -0.31 12.35 -33.06
N PHE A 45 0.14 11.42 -32.21
CA PHE A 45 1.32 11.58 -31.36
C PHE A 45 2.61 11.03 -31.99
N ARG A 46 2.60 10.73 -33.30
CA ARG A 46 3.77 10.21 -34.04
C ARG A 46 4.97 11.14 -33.90
N GLY A 47 6.13 10.59 -33.53
CA GLY A 47 7.37 11.30 -33.19
C GLY A 47 7.56 11.62 -31.71
N VAL A 48 6.50 11.58 -30.89
CA VAL A 48 6.57 11.81 -29.43
C VAL A 48 5.97 10.68 -28.61
N GLU A 49 5.35 9.67 -29.24
CA GLU A 49 4.66 8.55 -28.59
C GLU A 49 5.60 7.76 -27.68
N THR A 50 6.84 7.53 -28.09
CA THR A 50 7.84 6.80 -27.30
C THR A 50 8.16 7.53 -25.99
N LYS A 51 8.30 8.87 -26.05
CA LYS A 51 8.59 9.68 -24.88
C LYS A 51 7.41 9.67 -23.90
N TYR A 52 6.19 9.84 -24.40
CA TYR A 52 4.99 9.76 -23.56
C TYR A 52 4.79 8.36 -22.98
N ARG A 53 4.97 7.30 -23.77
CA ARG A 53 4.94 5.91 -23.28
C ARG A 53 5.90 5.72 -22.11
N SER A 54 7.15 6.20 -22.24
CA SER A 54 8.13 6.10 -21.15
C SER A 54 7.71 6.81 -19.86
N TYR A 55 6.94 7.90 -19.95
CA TYR A 55 6.40 8.56 -18.77
C TYR A 55 5.29 7.75 -18.11
N PHE A 56 4.40 7.15 -18.90
CA PHE A 56 3.36 6.27 -18.37
C PHE A 56 3.94 4.99 -17.79
N ASP A 57 4.96 4.40 -18.40
CA ASP A 57 5.66 3.24 -17.86
C ASP A 57 6.29 3.55 -16.50
N ARG A 58 6.95 4.70 -16.38
CA ARG A 58 7.52 5.18 -15.09
C ARG A 58 6.44 5.41 -14.05
N LEU A 59 5.33 6.05 -14.41
CA LEU A 59 4.19 6.23 -13.52
C LEU A 59 3.64 4.87 -13.05
N GLY A 60 3.47 3.92 -13.96
CA GLY A 60 3.01 2.57 -13.62
C GLY A 60 3.95 1.84 -12.67
N ALA A 61 5.26 1.98 -12.83
CA ALA A 61 6.26 1.43 -11.91
C ALA A 61 6.25 2.13 -10.54
N SER A 62 6.07 3.45 -10.50
CA SER A 62 5.92 4.20 -9.24
C SER A 62 4.69 3.77 -8.46
N MET A 63 3.56 3.53 -9.14
CA MET A 63 2.32 3.07 -8.49
C MET A 63 2.47 1.66 -7.90
N GLU A 64 3.12 0.76 -8.62
CA GLU A 64 3.40 -0.60 -8.14
C GLU A 64 4.32 -0.58 -6.90
N THR A 65 5.37 0.26 -6.95
CA THR A 65 6.27 0.46 -5.81
C THR A 65 5.50 1.01 -4.60
N PHE A 66 4.72 2.08 -4.80
CA PHE A 66 4.00 2.72 -3.71
C PHE A 66 2.92 1.81 -3.10
N GLY A 67 2.15 1.10 -3.93
CA GLY A 67 1.14 0.15 -3.46
C GLY A 67 1.76 -1.02 -2.70
N THR A 68 2.93 -1.50 -3.12
CA THR A 68 3.69 -2.53 -2.39
C THR A 68 4.18 -2.02 -1.04
N GLU A 69 4.73 -0.80 -0.98
CA GLU A 69 5.17 -0.21 0.28
C GLU A 69 4.01 0.04 1.25
N ALA A 70 2.83 0.43 0.74
CA ALA A 70 1.63 0.53 1.57
C ALA A 70 1.27 -0.82 2.21
N ASN A 71 1.34 -1.91 1.44
CA ASN A 71 1.14 -3.27 1.97
C ASN A 71 2.20 -3.65 3.01
N ASN A 72 3.46 -3.27 2.81
CA ASN A 72 4.53 -3.51 3.78
C ASN A 72 4.28 -2.77 5.11
N VAL A 73 3.79 -1.52 5.04
CA VAL A 73 3.41 -0.76 6.24
C VAL A 73 2.27 -1.47 6.99
N ALA A 74 1.26 -1.96 6.27
CA ALA A 74 0.19 -2.73 6.89
C ALA A 74 0.66 -4.01 7.58
N GLN A 75 1.61 -4.75 6.98
CA GLN A 75 2.21 -5.93 7.61
C GLN A 75 2.89 -5.55 8.94
N ARG A 76 3.71 -4.50 8.94
CA ARG A 76 4.39 -4.03 10.15
C ARG A 76 3.41 -3.59 11.24
N LEU A 77 2.32 -2.91 10.87
CA LEU A 77 1.28 -2.51 11.82
C LEU A 77 0.60 -3.72 12.46
N ASN A 78 0.31 -4.76 11.67
CA ASN A 78 -0.24 -6.02 12.19
C ASN A 78 0.74 -6.75 13.10
N ASP A 79 2.04 -6.75 12.79
CA ASP A 79 3.07 -7.37 13.63
C ASP A 79 3.22 -6.65 14.98
N VAL A 80 3.16 -5.31 14.97
CA VAL A 80 3.15 -4.51 16.21
C VAL A 80 1.88 -4.78 17.02
N ALA A 81 0.71 -4.87 16.38
CA ALA A 81 -0.54 -5.20 17.06
C ALA A 81 -0.47 -6.57 17.77
N LYS A 82 0.05 -7.60 17.09
CA LYS A 82 0.26 -8.93 17.68
C LYS A 82 1.23 -8.92 18.86
N SER A 83 2.30 -8.12 18.75
CA SER A 83 3.26 -7.94 19.84
C SER A 83 2.61 -7.32 21.07
N TYR A 84 1.74 -6.33 20.87
CA TYR A 84 0.99 -5.69 21.97
C TYR A 84 0.02 -6.68 22.64
N GLU A 85 -0.76 -7.43 21.85
CA GLU A 85 -1.66 -8.47 22.36
C GLU A 85 -0.91 -9.53 23.18
N SER A 86 0.27 -9.95 22.69
CA SER A 86 1.11 -10.94 23.37
C SER A 86 1.66 -10.42 24.70
N ASN A 87 2.13 -9.17 24.73
CA ASN A 87 2.66 -8.54 25.94
C ASN A 87 1.56 -8.32 27.00
N GLU A 88 0.36 -7.92 26.59
CA GLU A 88 -0.78 -7.78 27.48
C GLU A 88 -1.23 -9.14 28.06
N SER A 89 -1.26 -10.20 27.25
CA SER A 89 -1.56 -11.56 27.70
C SER A 89 -0.51 -12.09 28.70
N ALA A 90 0.79 -11.89 28.44
CA ALA A 90 1.85 -12.31 29.36
C ALA A 90 1.78 -11.55 30.69
N THR A 91 1.50 -10.25 30.64
CA THR A 91 1.39 -9.39 31.82
C THR A 91 0.16 -9.76 32.65
N SER A 92 -1.00 -9.95 32.02
CA SER A 92 -2.23 -10.32 32.72
C SER A 92 -2.14 -11.70 33.38
N GLY A 93 -1.49 -12.68 32.75
CA GLY A 93 -1.24 -14.00 33.35
C GLY A 93 -0.31 -13.94 34.57
N GLN A 94 0.65 -13.01 34.59
CA GLN A 94 1.58 -12.82 35.71
C GLN A 94 0.91 -12.15 36.94
N PHE A 95 -0.18 -11.42 36.75
CA PHE A 95 -0.94 -10.77 37.84
C PHE A 95 -2.17 -11.58 38.30
N GLN A 96 -2.49 -12.70 37.65
CA GLN A 96 -3.56 -13.63 38.05
C GLN A 96 -3.05 -14.87 38.82
N GLY A 97 -1.74 -14.99 39.02
CA GLY A 97 -1.09 -16.04 39.81
C GLY A 97 -0.89 -15.69 41.27
#